data_AF-A0A848RJA8-F1
#
_entry.id   AF-A0A848RJA8-F1
#
_cell.length_a   1.000
_cell.length_b   1.000
_cell.length_c   1.000
_cell.angle_alpha   90.00
_cell.angle_beta   90.00
_cell.angle_gamma   90.00
#
_symmetry.space_group_name_H-M   'P 1'
#
loop_
_entity.id
_entity.type
_entity.pdbx_description
1 polymer ?
#
loop_
_entity_poly.entity_id
_entity_poly.type
_entity_poly.pdbx_seq_one_letter_code
_entity_poly.pdbx_strand_id
1 'polypeptide(L)'
;MTLEDVKNYLRVTYDDDDGYLTKLMQVAEEYLVAGVTNYLEKKENEHFKARSEIVKLVIIQNLYDERYMMGQPLEMNYIIRSMITQLEYGDVNV
;
A
#
# COMPACT_ATOMS: atom_id res chain seq x y z
N MET A 1 -6.44 -4.86 -6.58
CA MET A 1 -5.63 -3.94 -7.39
C MET A 1 -4.80 -4.72 -8.41
N THR A 2 -4.72 -4.17 -9.61
CA THR A 2 -3.90 -4.63 -10.73
C THR A 2 -2.64 -3.76 -10.87
N LEU A 3 -1.68 -4.19 -11.69
CA LEU A 3 -0.51 -3.36 -12.02
C LEU A 3 -0.92 -2.04 -12.69
N GLU A 4 -1.94 -2.08 -13.54
CA GLU A 4 -2.47 -0.91 -14.23
C GLU A 4 -3.07 0.11 -13.24
N ASP A 5 -3.76 -0.34 -12.20
CA ASP A 5 -4.26 0.56 -11.14
C ASP A 5 -3.11 1.31 -10.46
N VAL A 6 -2.00 0.63 -10.19
CA VAL A 6 -0.81 1.20 -9.55
C VAL A 6 -0.10 2.18 -10.49
N LYS A 7 0.05 1.83 -11.77
CA LYS A 7 0.64 2.72 -12.79
C LYS A 7 -0.18 3.99 -12.94
N ASN A 8 -1.51 3.87 -13.00
CA ASN A 8 -2.40 5.03 -13.07
C ASN A 8 -2.30 5.91 -11.82
N TYR A 9 -2.22 5.31 -10.62
CA TYR A 9 -2.03 6.05 -9.37
C TYR A 9 -0.71 6.83 -9.34
N LEU A 10 0.40 6.20 -9.72
CA LEU A 10 1.74 6.82 -9.76
C LEU A 10 1.97 7.69 -11.01
N ARG A 11 1.04 7.71 -11.96
CA ARG A 11 1.16 8.35 -13.27
C ARG A 11 2.35 7.85 -14.09
N VAL A 12 2.65 6.55 -13.98
CA VAL A 12 3.68 5.87 -14.77
C VAL A 12 3.07 5.39 -16.08
N THR A 13 3.51 5.98 -17.19
CA THR A 13 2.95 5.69 -18.55
C THR A 13 3.83 4.77 -19.38
N TYR A 14 4.87 4.19 -18.79
CA TYR A 14 5.85 3.33 -19.46
C TYR A 14 5.96 1.99 -18.73
N ASP A 15 6.56 0.98 -19.39
CA ASP A 15 6.51 -0.42 -18.92
C ASP A 15 7.82 -0.89 -18.28
N ASP A 16 8.91 -0.11 -18.40
CA ASP A 16 10.24 -0.47 -17.88
C ASP A 16 10.25 -0.75 -16.37
N ASP A 17 9.34 -0.12 -15.62
CA ASP A 17 9.23 -0.28 -14.17
C ASP A 17 8.22 -1.38 -13.75
N ASP A 18 7.52 -2.04 -14.67
CA ASP A 18 6.45 -3.01 -14.37
C ASP A 18 6.91 -4.11 -13.40
N GLY A 19 8.12 -4.64 -13.63
CA GLY A 19 8.73 -5.65 -12.77
C GLY A 19 9.07 -5.13 -11.37
N TYR A 20 9.42 -3.85 -11.24
CA TYR A 20 9.67 -3.22 -9.93
C TYR A 20 8.36 -2.92 -9.21
N LEU A 21 7.38 -2.34 -9.89
CA LEU A 21 6.06 -2.05 -9.35
C LEU A 21 5.36 -3.32 -8.85
N THR A 22 5.47 -4.43 -9.57
CA THR A 22 4.95 -5.73 -9.14
C THR A 22 5.56 -6.19 -7.81
N LYS A 23 6.87 -5.97 -7.59
CA LYS A 23 7.54 -6.27 -6.32
C LYS A 23 7.04 -5.35 -5.20
N LEU A 24 6.85 -4.06 -5.48
CA LEU A 24 6.30 -3.13 -4.50
C LEU A 24 4.89 -3.50 -4.07
N MET A 25 4.05 -3.96 -5.02
CA MET A 25 2.71 -4.47 -4.72
C MET A 25 2.74 -5.66 -3.77
N GLN A 26 3.64 -6.61 -4.01
CA GLN A 26 3.82 -7.77 -3.13
C GLN A 26 4.26 -7.34 -1.74
N VAL A 27 5.28 -6.49 -1.65
CA VAL A 27 5.81 -5.98 -0.37
C VAL A 27 4.74 -5.21 0.42
N ALA A 28 3.93 -4.38 -0.25
CA ALA A 28 2.85 -3.65 0.39
C ALA A 28 1.77 -4.57 0.98
N GLU A 29 1.40 -5.66 0.29
CA GLU A 29 0.51 -6.68 0.84
C GLU A 29 1.16 -7.40 2.05
N GLU A 30 2.43 -7.78 1.96
CA GLU A 30 3.16 -8.42 3.05
C GLU A 30 3.23 -7.54 4.32
N TYR A 31 3.40 -6.22 4.16
CA TYR A 31 3.34 -5.29 5.29
C TYR A 31 1.99 -5.32 6.01
N LEU A 32 0.88 -5.43 5.28
CA LEU A 32 -0.44 -5.50 5.90
C LEU A 32 -0.72 -6.88 6.50
N VAL A 33 -0.30 -7.96 5.85
CA VAL A 33 -0.41 -9.32 6.39
C VAL A 33 0.36 -9.45 7.72
N ALA A 34 1.56 -8.86 7.80
CA ALA A 34 2.38 -8.90 9.00
C ALA A 34 1.95 -7.88 10.07
N GLY A 35 1.41 -6.73 9.66
CA GLY A 35 1.11 -5.60 10.55
C GLY A 35 -0.32 -5.54 11.08
N VAL A 36 -1.26 -6.29 10.48
CA VAL A 36 -2.68 -6.27 10.86
C VAL A 36 -3.14 -7.67 11.24
N THR A 37 -3.65 -7.80 12.46
CA THR A 37 -4.18 -9.04 13.01
C THR A 37 -5.37 -9.52 12.18
N ASN A 38 -5.34 -10.80 11.80
CA ASN A 38 -6.35 -11.45 10.97
C ASN A 38 -6.63 -10.71 9.65
N TYR A 39 -5.62 -10.05 9.07
CA TYR A 39 -5.76 -9.30 7.82
C TYR A 39 -6.45 -10.09 6.71
N LEU A 40 -6.06 -11.36 6.52
CA LEU A 40 -6.61 -12.24 5.49
C LEU A 40 -8.10 -12.55 5.69
N GLU A 41 -8.60 -12.52 6.93
CA GLU A 41 -10.02 -12.68 7.22
C GLU A 41 -10.75 -11.34 7.05
N LYS A 42 -10.17 -10.25 7.58
CA LYS A 42 -10.75 -8.89 7.50
C LYS A 42 -10.90 -8.42 6.05
N LYS A 43 -10.00 -8.79 5.14
CA LYS A 43 -10.05 -8.40 3.72
C LYS A 43 -11.20 -9.01 2.93
N GLU A 44 -11.91 -9.99 3.48
CA GLU A 44 -13.15 -10.51 2.86
C GLU A 44 -14.31 -9.51 3.00
N ASN A 45 -14.20 -8.52 3.90
CA ASN A 45 -15.12 -7.38 3.96
C ASN A 45 -14.71 -6.30 2.93
N GLU A 46 -15.66 -5.89 2.08
CA GLU A 46 -15.39 -4.95 0.99
C GLU A 46 -14.99 -3.53 1.46
N HIS A 47 -15.51 -3.03 2.60
CA HIS A 47 -15.09 -1.74 3.16
C HIS A 47 -13.67 -1.78 3.69
N PHE A 48 -13.30 -2.86 4.38
CA PHE A 48 -11.93 -3.07 4.83
C PHE A 48 -10.97 -3.24 3.65
N LYS A 49 -11.34 -4.05 2.66
CA LYS A 49 -10.57 -4.27 1.44
C LYS A 49 -10.32 -2.98 0.67
N ALA A 50 -11.34 -2.14 0.49
CA ALA A 50 -11.16 -0.84 -0.17
C ALA A 50 -10.16 0.06 0.59
N ARG A 51 -10.26 0.12 1.92
CA ARG A 51 -9.30 0.87 2.76
C ARG A 51 -7.89 0.27 2.67
N SER A 52 -7.75 -1.05 2.74
CA SER A 52 -6.44 -1.71 2.66
C SER A 52 -5.78 -1.51 1.28
N GLU A 53 -6.56 -1.46 0.20
CA GLU A 53 -6.04 -1.13 -1.12
C GLU A 53 -5.47 0.29 -1.19
N ILE A 54 -6.13 1.29 -0.57
CA ILE A 54 -5.57 2.64 -0.47
C ILE A 54 -4.28 2.65 0.34
N VAL A 55 -4.23 1.95 1.49
CA VAL A 55 -2.99 1.88 2.29
C VAL A 55 -1.84 1.28 1.48
N LYS A 56 -2.10 0.22 0.72
CA LYS A 56 -1.10 -0.38 -0.17
C LYS A 56 -0.61 0.62 -1.23
N LEU A 57 -1.49 1.39 -1.85
CA LEU A 57 -1.09 2.42 -2.82
C LEU A 57 -0.17 3.48 -2.19
N VAL A 58 -0.47 3.95 -0.98
CA VAL A 58 0.38 4.92 -0.28
C VAL A 58 1.75 4.33 0.09
N ILE A 59 1.80 3.07 0.52
CA ILE A 59 3.06 2.35 0.76
C ILE A 59 3.87 2.22 -0.54
N ILE A 60 3.22 1.81 -1.64
CA ILE A 60 3.87 1.66 -2.95
C ILE A 60 4.45 2.99 -3.42
N GLN A 61 3.69 4.09 -3.32
CA GLN A 61 4.19 5.42 -3.65
C GLN A 61 5.39 5.80 -2.80
N ASN A 62 5.33 5.61 -1.48
CA ASN A 62 6.44 5.93 -0.60
C ASN A 62 7.73 5.19 -1.00
N LEU A 63 7.63 3.87 -1.26
CA LEU A 63 8.76 3.04 -1.68
C LEU A 63 9.26 3.38 -3.10
N TYR A 64 8.36 3.79 -3.98
CA TYR A 64 8.70 4.19 -5.33
C TYR A 64 9.42 5.55 -5.34
N ASP A 65 8.92 6.53 -4.59
CA ASP A 65 9.49 7.87 -4.45
C ASP A 65 10.87 7.82 -3.76
N GLU A 66 11.03 7.01 -2.72
CA GLU A 66 12.33 6.81 -2.02
C GLU A 66 13.45 6.35 -2.95
N ARG A 67 13.14 5.57 -4.00
CA ARG A 67 14.11 5.15 -5.02
C ARG A 67 14.78 6.35 -5.70
N TYR A 68 14.04 7.44 -5.90
CA TYR A 68 14.54 8.66 -6.54
C TYR A 68 15.18 9.65 -5.57
N MET A 69 14.91 9.52 -4.26
CA MET A 69 15.35 10.49 -3.23
C MET A 69 16.71 10.19 -2.59
N MET A 70 17.46 9.19 -3.09
CA MET A 70 18.82 8.85 -2.61
C MET A 70 18.93 8.70 -1.07
N GLY A 71 17.89 8.18 -0.41
CA GLY A 71 17.90 7.89 1.03
C GLY A 71 17.51 9.05 1.96
N GLN A 72 16.89 10.13 1.45
CA GLN A 72 16.22 11.09 2.35
C GLN A 72 14.92 10.48 2.90
N PRO A 73 14.67 10.54 4.22
CA PRO A 73 13.48 9.94 4.84
C PRO A 73 12.22 10.72 4.44
N LEU A 74 11.19 10.01 3.95
CA LEU A 74 9.88 10.59 3.70
C LEU A 74 9.10 10.77 5.03
N GLU A 75 8.54 11.96 5.24
CA GLU A 75 7.61 12.23 6.38
C GLU A 75 6.31 11.40 6.31
N MET A 76 6.02 10.81 5.13
CA MET A 76 4.85 9.95 4.86
C MET A 76 4.74 8.73 5.81
N ASN A 77 5.82 8.39 6.51
CA ASN A 77 5.86 7.30 7.48
C ASN A 77 4.77 7.43 8.56
N TYR A 78 4.47 8.65 9.05
CA TYR A 78 3.44 8.85 10.07
C TYR A 78 2.03 8.55 9.53
N ILE A 79 1.72 9.00 8.32
CA ILE A 79 0.41 8.79 7.69
C ILE A 79 0.20 7.29 7.48
N ILE A 80 1.19 6.58 6.91
CA ILE A 80 1.12 5.13 6.70
C ILE A 80 0.89 4.39 8.03
N ARG A 81 1.64 4.73 9.09
CA ARG A 81 1.43 4.13 10.42
C ARG A 81 0.03 4.38 10.96
N SER A 82 -0.48 5.60 10.83
CA SER A 82 -1.85 5.93 11.28
C SER A 82 -2.89 5.14 10.52
N MET A 83 -2.74 4.98 9.20
CA MET A 83 -3.68 4.21 8.38
C MET A 83 -3.64 2.72 8.73
N ILE A 84 -2.45 2.13 8.93
CA ILE A 84 -2.32 0.74 9.39
C ILE A 84 -2.96 0.57 10.78
N THR A 85 -2.77 1.54 11.68
CA THR A 85 -3.40 1.53 13.02
C THR A 85 -4.93 1.53 12.92
N GLN A 86 -5.49 2.28 11.96
CA GLN A 86 -6.94 2.28 11.70
C GLN A 86 -7.42 0.96 11.09
N LEU A 87 -6.63 0.28 10.26
CA LEU A 87 -6.96 -1.08 9.81
C LEU A 87 -6.91 -2.09 10.97
N GLU A 88 -5.99 -1.90 11.92
CA GLU A 88 -5.86 -2.82 13.04
C GLU A 88 -7.04 -2.72 14.01
N TYR A 89 -7.36 -1.50 14.44
CA TYR A 89 -8.30 -1.25 15.53
C TYR A 89 -9.64 -0.63 15.10
N GLY A 90 -9.75 -0.20 13.84
CA GLY A 90 -10.98 0.38 13.31
C GLY A 90 -12.06 -0.68 13.07
N ASP A 91 -13.31 -0.24 13.10
CA ASP A 91 -14.44 -1.11 12.79
C ASP A 91 -14.45 -1.45 11.29
N VAL A 92 -14.55 -2.74 11.02
CA VAL A 92 -14.54 -3.34 9.68
C VAL A 92 -15.83 -3.01 8.91
N ASN A 93 -16.92 -2.67 9.61
CA ASN A 93 -18.26 -2.51 9.04
C ASN A 93 -18.67 -1.06 8.71
N VAL A 94 -17.75 -0.11 8.88
CA VAL A 94 -17.90 1.32 8.57
C VAL A 94 -16.80 1.76 7.62
#